data_AF-A0A7K0LAY3-F1
#
_entry.id   AF-A0A7K0LAY3-F1
#
_cell.length_a   1.000
_cell.length_b   1.000
_cell.length_c   1.000
_cell.angle_alpha   90.00
_cell.angle_beta   90.00
_cell.angle_gamma   90.00
#
_symmetry.space_group_name_H-M   'P 1'
#
loop_
_entity.id
_entity.type
_entity.pdbx_description
1 polymer ?
#
loop_
_entity_poly.entity_id
_entity_poly.type
_entity_poly.pdbx_seq_one_letter_code
_entity_poly.pdbx_strand_id
1 'polypeptide(L)'
;MTPTSANEALAVAKQLARSAGDMALAGRKAGLHNVQTKSTGTDMVTEFDRASEAKIFDGLRTLRPLDSVVGEEGAAHSGESDITWFI
;
A
#
# COMPACT_ATOMS: atom_id res chain seq x y z
N MET A 1 -23.85 -10.04 -0.96
CA MET A 1 -22.43 -9.90 -1.36
C MET A 1 -21.87 -11.32 -1.47
N THR A 2 -21.33 -11.72 -2.62
CA THR A 2 -20.68 -13.04 -2.73
C THR A 2 -19.40 -13.05 -1.90
N PRO A 3 -19.15 -14.08 -1.08
CA PRO A 3 -17.91 -14.16 -0.32
C PRO A 3 -16.73 -14.20 -1.29
N THR A 4 -15.81 -13.24 -1.17
CA THR A 4 -14.57 -13.25 -1.92
C THR A 4 -13.77 -14.49 -1.52
N SER A 5 -13.38 -15.27 -2.52
CA SER A 5 -12.58 -16.46 -2.26
C SER A 5 -11.18 -16.06 -1.81
N ALA A 6 -10.53 -16.88 -0.97
CA ALA A 6 -9.14 -16.65 -0.57
C ALA A 6 -8.19 -16.48 -1.77
N ASN A 7 -8.48 -17.14 -2.90
CA ASN A 7 -7.70 -17.03 -4.13
C ASN A 7 -7.85 -15.66 -4.80
N GLU A 8 -9.05 -15.08 -4.79
CA GLU A 8 -9.32 -13.75 -5.33
C GLU A 8 -8.65 -12.68 -4.46
N ALA A 9 -8.78 -12.76 -3.14
CA ALA A 9 -8.07 -11.87 -2.22
C ALA A 9 -6.54 -11.97 -2.40
N LEU A 10 -6.01 -13.19 -2.52
CA LEU A 10 -4.59 -13.41 -2.77
C LEU A 10 -4.12 -12.81 -4.11
N ALA A 11 -4.96 -12.86 -5.15
CA ALA A 11 -4.64 -12.27 -6.45
C ALA A 11 -4.53 -10.74 -6.34
N VAL A 12 -5.48 -10.09 -5.67
CA VAL A 12 -5.46 -8.64 -5.40
C VAL A 12 -4.23 -8.27 -4.57
N ALA A 13 -3.95 -9.01 -3.49
CA ALA A 13 -2.76 -8.78 -2.64
C ALA A 13 -1.46 -8.81 -3.47
N LYS A 14 -1.28 -9.85 -4.29
CA LYS A 14 -0.09 -10.01 -5.13
C LYS A 14 0.05 -8.89 -6.15
N GLN A 15 -1.05 -8.47 -6.76
CA GLN A 15 -1.04 -7.38 -7.74
C GLN A 15 -0.59 -6.07 -7.09
N LEU A 16 -1.22 -5.69 -5.98
CA LEU A 16 -0.94 -4.42 -5.30
C LEU A 16 0.47 -4.40 -4.69
N ALA A 17 0.89 -5.49 -4.03
CA ALA A 17 2.22 -5.61 -3.45
C ALA A 17 3.33 -5.51 -4.51
N ARG A 18 3.15 -6.15 -5.68
CA ARG A 18 4.10 -6.02 -6.80
C ARG A 18 4.15 -4.57 -7.30
N SER A 19 2.99 -3.95 -7.50
CA SER A 19 2.94 -2.57 -7.98
C SER A 19 3.60 -1.58 -7.03
N ALA A 20 3.42 -1.75 -5.72
CA ALA A 20 4.11 -0.95 -4.69
C ALA A 20 5.61 -1.23 -4.67
N GLY A 21 6.02 -2.49 -4.70
CA GLY A 21 7.43 -2.88 -4.75
C GLY A 21 8.17 -2.35 -6.00
N ASP A 22 7.53 -2.39 -7.16
CA ASP A 22 8.09 -1.85 -8.40
C ASP A 22 8.27 -0.34 -8.31
N MET A 23 7.32 0.37 -7.70
CA MET A 23 7.40 1.82 -7.46
C MET A 23 8.53 2.17 -6.49
N ALA A 24 8.62 1.46 -5.35
CA ALA A 24 9.69 1.67 -4.38
C ALA A 24 11.07 1.36 -4.98
N LEU A 25 11.20 0.29 -5.77
CA LEU A 25 12.42 -0.07 -6.46
C LEU A 25 12.83 0.99 -7.49
N ALA A 26 11.87 1.47 -8.28
CA ALA A 26 12.11 2.52 -9.27
C ALA A 26 12.55 3.82 -8.59
N GLY A 27 11.87 4.26 -7.52
CA GLY A 27 12.24 5.44 -6.75
C GLY A 27 13.63 5.34 -6.13
N ARG A 28 13.96 4.17 -5.55
CA ARG A 28 15.30 3.92 -5.00
C ARG A 28 16.40 3.96 -6.07
N LYS A 29 16.12 3.46 -7.28
CA LYS A 29 17.05 3.48 -8.42
C LYS A 29 17.20 4.87 -9.06
N ALA A 30 16.11 5.65 -9.08
CA ALA A 30 16.08 6.99 -9.66
C ALA A 30 16.95 8.00 -8.88
N GLY A 31 17.42 7.63 -7.70
CA GLY A 31 18.35 8.41 -6.91
C GLY A 31 17.65 9.57 -6.21
N LEU A 32 17.44 9.45 -4.91
CA LEU A 32 18.07 10.24 -3.84
C LEU A 32 18.46 11.73 -4.08
N HIS A 33 17.98 12.41 -5.11
CA HIS A 33 18.49 13.73 -5.54
C HIS A 33 17.58 14.90 -5.16
N ASN A 34 16.32 14.63 -4.78
CA ASN A 34 15.33 15.67 -4.45
C ASN A 34 14.91 15.67 -2.97
N VAL A 35 15.70 15.09 -2.08
CA VAL A 35 15.37 15.09 -0.65
C VAL A 35 16.02 16.32 -0.05
N GLN A 36 15.21 17.34 0.25
CA GLN A 36 15.58 18.35 1.25
C GLN A 36 16.24 17.60 2.41
N THR A 37 17.48 17.96 2.71
CA THR A 37 18.35 17.38 3.73
C THR A 37 17.52 16.91 4.93
N LYS A 38 17.26 15.60 5.02
CA LYS A 38 16.66 14.97 6.19
C LYS A 38 17.66 13.97 6.73
N SER A 39 17.83 14.05 8.04
CA SER A 39 19.13 14.08 8.70
C SER A 39 19.69 12.69 9.02
N THR A 40 18.97 11.61 8.70
CA THR A 40 19.36 10.21 8.96
C THR A 40 18.72 9.25 7.95
N GLY A 41 19.36 8.11 7.66
CA GLY A 41 18.86 7.12 6.68
C GLY A 41 17.49 6.49 7.00
N THR A 42 16.95 6.70 8.20
CA THR A 42 15.60 6.30 8.62
C THR A 42 14.50 7.13 7.97
N ASP A 43 14.74 8.42 7.70
CA ASP A 43 13.71 9.33 7.17
C ASP A 43 13.30 8.95 5.75
N MET A 44 14.21 8.34 4.98
CA MET A 44 13.93 7.82 3.65
C MET A 44 13.08 6.56 3.66
N VAL A 45 13.23 5.71 4.68
CA VAL A 45 12.48 4.46 4.82
C VAL A 45 11.00 4.82 4.98
N THR A 46 10.71 5.76 5.88
CA THR A 46 9.36 6.30 6.12
C THR A 46 8.68 6.89 4.86
N GLU A 47 9.42 7.55 3.96
CA GLU A 47 8.81 8.09 2.73
C GLU A 47 8.36 6.98 1.78
N PHE A 48 9.19 5.96 1.58
CA PHE A 48 8.84 4.83 0.72
C PHE A 48 7.79 3.92 1.37
N ASP A 49 7.78 3.80 2.69
CA ASP A 49 6.76 3.06 3.43
C ASP A 49 5.40 3.72 3.25
N ARG A 50 5.30 5.03 3.51
CA ARG A 50 4.07 5.82 3.30
C ARG A 50 3.61 5.81 1.84
N ALA A 51 4.53 5.93 0.89
CA ALA A 51 4.19 5.87 -0.53
C ALA A 51 3.67 4.48 -0.94
N SER A 52 4.28 3.41 -0.42
CA SER A 52 3.84 2.04 -0.67
C SER A 52 2.46 1.77 -0.08
N GLU A 53 2.23 2.18 1.16
CA GLU A 53 0.94 2.09 1.83
C GLU A 53 -0.14 2.81 1.02
N ALA A 54 0.09 4.08 0.66
CA ALA A 54 -0.87 4.86 -0.12
C ALA A 54 -1.23 4.18 -1.45
N LYS A 55 -0.23 3.61 -2.15
CA LYS A 55 -0.47 2.91 -3.41
C LYS A 55 -1.33 1.66 -3.24
N ILE A 56 -1.08 0.89 -2.17
CA ILE A 56 -1.88 -0.32 -1.88
C ILE A 56 -3.29 0.11 -1.46
N PHE A 57 -3.42 1.11 -0.60
CA PHE A 57 -4.69 1.66 -0.15
C PHE A 57 -5.55 2.11 -1.32
N ASP A 58 -5.03 2.94 -2.23
CA ASP A 58 -5.76 3.43 -3.41
C ASP A 58 -6.21 2.27 -4.31
N GLY A 59 -5.35 1.26 -4.47
CA GLY A 59 -5.67 0.04 -5.20
C GLY A 59 -6.82 -0.75 -4.56
N LEU A 60 -6.80 -0.92 -3.23
CA LEU A 60 -7.87 -1.56 -2.48
C LEU A 60 -9.17 -0.76 -2.55
N ARG A 61 -9.11 0.57 -2.41
CA ARG A 61 -10.28 1.45 -2.58
C ARG A 61 -10.93 1.32 -3.95
N THR A 62 -10.15 1.00 -4.99
CA THR A 62 -10.65 0.80 -6.35
C THR A 62 -11.19 -0.61 -6.58
N LEU A 63 -10.41 -1.63 -6.23
CA LEU A 63 -10.73 -3.04 -6.53
C LEU A 63 -11.68 -3.67 -5.53
N ARG A 64 -11.65 -3.19 -4.29
CA ARG A 64 -12.32 -3.74 -3.11
C ARG A 64 -12.96 -2.63 -2.27
N PRO A 65 -13.82 -1.76 -2.86
CA PRO A 65 -14.31 -0.55 -2.19
C PRO A 65 -15.16 -0.80 -0.93
N LEU A 66 -15.66 -2.02 -0.76
CA LEU A 66 -16.47 -2.42 0.40
C LEU A 66 -15.63 -3.02 1.53
N ASP A 67 -14.35 -3.31 1.33
CA ASP A 67 -13.50 -3.90 2.36
C ASP A 67 -12.92 -2.84 3.29
N SER A 68 -12.72 -3.21 4.56
CA SER A 68 -12.03 -2.36 5.53
C SER A 68 -10.52 -2.39 5.33
N VAL A 69 -9.83 -1.30 5.65
CA VAL A 69 -8.37 -1.20 5.57
C VAL A 69 -7.81 -0.57 6.84
N VAL A 70 -6.71 -1.13 7.34
CA VAL A 70 -5.92 -0.61 8.46
C VAL A 70 -4.44 -0.63 8.03
N GLY A 71 -3.82 0.54 7.99
CA GLY A 71 -2.41 0.73 7.65
C GLY A 71 -1.57 1.22 8.82
N GLU A 72 -0.28 0.89 8.78
CA GLU A 72 0.73 1.32 9.74
C GLU A 72 1.03 2.83 9.68
N GLU A 73 1.11 3.41 8.48
CA GLU A 73 1.49 4.82 8.21
C GLU A 73 0.31 5.80 8.25
N GLY A 74 -0.88 5.28 8.57
CA GLY A 74 -2.09 6.04 8.86
C GLY A 74 -3.24 5.84 7.87
N ALA A 75 -3.10 5.03 6.83
CA ALA A 75 -4.22 4.69 5.95
C ALA A 75 -5.30 3.92 6.73
N ALA A 76 -6.55 4.37 6.62
CA ALA A 76 -7.67 3.71 7.26
C ALA A 76 -8.94 3.90 6.43
N HIS A 77 -9.74 2.84 6.34
CA HIS A 77 -11.06 2.89 5.72
C HIS A 77 -11.99 1.89 6.39
N SER A 78 -13.17 2.34 6.81
CA SER A 78 -14.23 1.46 7.32
C SER A 78 -15.10 1.00 6.16
N GLY A 79 -15.05 -0.29 5.86
CA GLY A 79 -15.85 -0.94 4.84
C GLY A 79 -17.16 -1.52 5.38
N GLU A 80 -17.96 -2.06 4.47
CA GLU A 80 -19.23 -2.74 4.76
C GLU A 80 -19.12 -4.27 4.65
N SER A 81 -17.95 -4.78 4.22
CA SER A 81 -17.68 -6.22 4.14
C SER A 81 -17.06 -6.79 5.41
N ASP A 82 -17.08 -8.11 5.52
CA ASP A 82 -16.42 -8.87 6.59
C ASP A 82 -14.91 -9.03 6.40
N ILE A 83 -14.31 -8.40 5.37
CA ILE A 83 -12.88 -8.50 5.06
C ILE A 83 -12.19 -7.23 5.53
N THR A 84 -11.08 -7.41 6.26
CA THR A 84 -10.15 -6.35 6.63
C THR A 84 -8.78 -6.62 6.06
N TRP A 85 -8.22 -5.64 5.36
CA TRP A 85 -6.86 -5.65 4.86
C TRP A 85 -5.95 -4.91 5.82
N PHE A 86 -4.87 -5.58 6.22
CA PHE A 86 -3.80 -4.98 7.00
C PHE A 86 -2.64 -4.72 6.04
N ILE A 87 -2.25 -3.46 5.91
CA ILE A 87 -1.24 -3.00 4.97
C ILE A 87 -0.05 -2.40 5.69
#